data_AF-A0ABD5AYY1-F1
#
_entry.id   AF-A0ABD5AYY1-F1
#
_cell.length_a   1.000
_cell.length_b   1.000
_cell.length_c   1.000
_cell.angle_alpha   90.00
_cell.angle_beta   90.00
_cell.angle_gamma   90.00
#
_symmetry.space_group_name_H-M   'P 1'
#
loop_
_entity.id
_entity.type
_entity.pdbx_description
1 polymer ?
#
loop_
_entity_poly.entity_id
_entity_poly.type
_entity_poly.pdbx_seq_one_letter_code
_entity_poly.pdbx_strand_id
1 'polypeptide(L)'
;SQPSANSLYYALNGFPRNLRTDIDGLEELSHYWSVVRPYYADFESDIKSPNTEIYQHEMPGGQYSNLSQQAKSLGLGERFDEVKEMYRRVNFLFGDLVKVTPSSKVVGDMALYMVQNDLDEDTVINDGYKLDFPESVVSFFKGDIGQPVNGFNKKLQDVILKGQQPITERPGEYLEPVDFEAIRQELSDIQQDEVTEQDIISYVLYPKVYKQYIQTKEQFGNVSLLDTPTFLFGMRNGET
;
A
#
# COMPACT_ATOMS: atom_id res chain seq x y z
N SER A 1 -11.03 2.12 7.34
CA SER A 1 -12.23 1.31 7.65
C SER A 1 -13.37 1.72 6.72
N GLN A 2 -14.46 0.95 6.71
CA GLN A 2 -15.68 1.27 5.99
C GLN A 2 -16.74 1.87 6.95
N PRO A 3 -17.84 2.46 6.44
CA PRO A 3 -18.98 2.84 7.27
C PRO A 3 -19.58 1.63 8.02
N SER A 4 -20.17 1.86 9.19
CA SER A 4 -20.78 0.81 10.02
C SER A 4 -22.06 0.23 9.38
N ALA A 5 -22.07 -1.09 9.12
CA ALA A 5 -23.25 -1.80 8.63
C ALA A 5 -24.40 -1.78 9.65
N ASN A 6 -24.10 -1.98 10.94
CA ASN A 6 -25.08 -1.92 12.04
C ASN A 6 -25.80 -0.56 12.07
N SER A 7 -25.04 0.53 12.00
CA SER A 7 -25.61 1.87 12.02
C SER A 7 -26.40 2.17 10.76
N LEU A 8 -25.91 1.74 9.58
CA LEU A 8 -26.61 1.92 8.31
C LEU A 8 -27.94 1.17 8.27
N TYR A 9 -28.02 -0.02 8.87
CA TYR A 9 -29.26 -0.79 8.98
C TYR A 9 -30.38 0.04 9.62
N TYR A 10 -30.12 0.61 10.80
CA TYR A 10 -31.09 1.46 11.51
C TYR A 10 -31.30 2.82 10.84
N ALA A 11 -30.26 3.41 10.25
CA ALA A 11 -30.36 4.71 9.58
C ALA A 11 -31.36 4.71 8.39
N LEU A 12 -31.58 3.55 7.77
CA LEU A 12 -32.52 3.39 6.65
C LEU A 12 -33.97 3.11 7.10
N ASN A 13 -34.24 2.97 8.40
CA ASN A 13 -35.59 2.73 8.89
C ASN A 13 -36.53 3.90 8.52
N GLY A 14 -37.69 3.58 7.96
CA GLY A 14 -38.67 4.57 7.48
C GLY A 14 -38.44 5.08 6.05
N PHE A 15 -37.33 4.70 5.40
CA PHE A 15 -37.07 5.00 3.99
C PHE A 15 -37.53 3.87 3.06
N PRO A 16 -37.73 4.14 1.76
CA PRO A 16 -38.25 3.14 0.81
C PRO A 16 -37.29 1.99 0.50
N ARG A 17 -36.00 2.10 0.88
CA ARG A 17 -34.99 1.06 0.66
C ARG A 17 -34.34 0.71 1.99
N ASN A 18 -34.45 -0.56 2.36
CA ASN A 18 -33.85 -1.12 3.56
C ASN A 18 -32.59 -1.93 3.23
N LEU A 19 -31.72 -2.11 4.23
CA LEU A 19 -30.55 -2.98 4.12
C LEU A 19 -30.98 -4.45 4.25
N ARG A 20 -30.48 -5.31 3.36
CA ARG A 20 -30.77 -6.75 3.39
C ARG A 20 -29.66 -7.48 4.14
N THR A 21 -29.84 -7.66 5.44
CA THR A 21 -28.92 -8.36 6.35
C THR A 21 -29.68 -8.73 7.63
N ASP A 22 -29.06 -9.53 8.48
CA ASP A 22 -29.56 -9.91 9.80
C ASP A 22 -28.87 -9.05 10.86
N ILE A 23 -29.63 -8.18 11.53
CA ILE A 23 -29.06 -7.23 12.49
C ILE A 23 -28.54 -7.91 13.75
N ASP A 24 -29.22 -8.96 14.24
CA ASP A 24 -28.80 -9.67 15.45
C ASP A 24 -27.46 -10.38 15.20
N GLY A 25 -27.31 -11.02 14.03
CA GLY A 25 -26.05 -11.60 13.60
C GLY A 25 -24.93 -10.56 13.40
N LEU A 26 -25.23 -9.35 12.94
CA LEU A 26 -24.23 -8.28 12.83
C LEU A 26 -23.74 -7.77 14.20
N GLU A 27 -24.61 -7.72 15.19
CA GLU A 27 -24.24 -7.36 16.57
C GLU A 27 -23.36 -8.46 17.21
N GLU A 28 -23.70 -9.73 17.02
CA GLU A 28 -22.86 -10.85 17.45
C GLU A 28 -21.45 -10.80 16.81
N LEU A 29 -21.38 -10.53 15.50
CA LEU A 29 -20.11 -10.34 14.80
C LEU A 29 -19.33 -9.11 15.33
N SER A 30 -20.03 -8.01 15.61
CA SER A 30 -19.43 -6.80 16.19
C SER A 30 -18.83 -7.09 17.57
N HIS A 31 -19.55 -7.83 18.42
CA HIS A 31 -19.05 -8.27 19.72
C HIS A 31 -17.81 -9.16 19.59
N TYR A 32 -17.84 -10.16 18.70
CA TYR A 32 -16.67 -11.00 18.42
C TYR A 32 -15.45 -10.17 18.02
N TRP A 33 -15.59 -9.29 17.01
CA TRP A 33 -14.48 -8.46 16.54
C TRP A 33 -14.00 -7.45 17.59
N SER A 34 -14.87 -7.00 18.49
CA SER A 34 -14.48 -6.13 19.62
C SER A 34 -13.55 -6.81 20.62
N VAL A 35 -13.64 -8.15 20.77
CA VAL A 35 -12.76 -8.95 21.63
C VAL A 35 -11.47 -9.34 20.90
N VAL A 36 -11.55 -9.64 19.60
CA VAL A 36 -10.36 -9.99 18.79
C VAL A 36 -9.46 -8.79 18.54
N ARG A 37 -10.04 -7.61 18.26
CA ARG A 37 -9.29 -6.40 17.89
C ARG A 37 -8.18 -6.01 18.91
N PRO A 38 -8.41 -6.05 20.23
CA PRO A 38 -7.37 -5.81 21.23
C PRO A 38 -6.10 -6.67 21.09
N TYR A 39 -6.16 -7.86 20.49
CA TYR A 39 -4.95 -8.67 20.23
C TYR A 39 -3.97 -7.97 19.29
N TYR A 40 -4.44 -7.00 18.51
CA TYR A 40 -3.68 -6.24 17.54
C TYR A 40 -3.42 -4.79 17.97
N ALA A 41 -3.47 -4.49 19.28
CA ALA A 41 -3.33 -3.14 19.81
C ALA A 41 -2.05 -2.42 19.35
N ASP A 42 -0.94 -3.16 19.21
CA ASP A 42 0.35 -2.62 18.74
C ASP A 42 0.33 -2.14 17.28
N PHE A 43 -0.71 -2.53 16.51
CA PHE A 43 -0.90 -2.16 15.11
C PHE A 43 -2.03 -1.13 14.91
N GLU A 44 -2.57 -0.57 15.98
CA GLU A 44 -3.64 0.44 15.88
C GLU A 44 -3.16 1.69 15.15
N SER A 45 -4.07 2.26 14.36
CA SER A 45 -3.80 3.50 13.64
C SER A 45 -3.80 4.69 14.61
N ASP A 46 -2.89 5.65 14.38
CA ASP A 46 -2.89 6.94 15.09
C ASP A 46 -4.13 7.82 14.77
N ILE A 47 -4.99 7.41 13.84
CA ILE A 47 -6.22 8.14 13.49
C ILE A 47 -7.28 7.96 14.57
N LYS A 48 -7.51 9.02 15.36
CA LYS A 48 -8.43 9.01 16.51
C LYS A 48 -9.79 9.67 16.24
N SER A 49 -9.91 10.41 15.14
CA SER A 49 -11.11 11.19 14.81
C SER A 49 -11.34 11.25 13.31
N PRO A 50 -12.56 11.60 12.85
CA PRO A 50 -12.79 11.98 11.46
C PRO A 50 -11.81 13.08 11.03
N ASN A 51 -11.31 12.99 9.80
CA ASN A 51 -10.40 13.96 9.21
C ASN A 51 -11.00 14.47 7.89
N THR A 52 -11.33 15.76 7.84
CA THR A 52 -11.92 16.42 6.66
C THR A 52 -10.89 16.96 5.67
N GLU A 53 -9.61 17.00 6.03
CA GLU A 53 -8.53 17.41 5.12
C GLU A 53 -8.37 16.43 3.95
N ILE A 54 -8.94 15.23 4.06
CA ILE A 54 -9.01 14.27 2.96
C ILE A 54 -9.65 14.86 1.69
N TYR A 55 -10.55 15.84 1.84
CA TYR A 55 -11.15 16.54 0.70
C TYR A 55 -10.20 17.55 0.02
N GLN A 56 -9.02 17.78 0.58
CA GLN A 56 -7.98 18.65 0.02
C GLN A 56 -6.81 17.83 -0.53
N HIS A 57 -6.27 16.92 0.29
CA HIS A 57 -5.07 16.16 -0.07
C HIS A 57 -5.38 14.82 -0.76
N GLU A 58 -6.62 14.30 -0.62
CA GLU A 58 -7.09 13.10 -1.32
C GLU A 58 -6.21 11.85 -1.12
N MET A 59 -5.60 11.71 0.06
CA MET A 59 -4.81 10.51 0.37
C MET A 59 -5.79 9.34 0.59
N PRO A 60 -5.68 8.23 -0.16
CA PRO A 60 -6.58 7.10 -0.02
C PRO A 60 -6.41 6.37 1.31
N GLY A 61 -7.54 6.11 1.99
CA GLY A 61 -7.64 5.15 3.10
C GLY A 61 -6.47 5.13 4.08
N GLY A 62 -5.79 4.00 4.18
CA GLY A 62 -4.66 3.77 5.10
C GLY A 62 -3.35 4.45 4.70
N GLN A 63 -3.28 5.12 3.54
CA GLN A 63 -2.05 5.79 3.14
C GLN A 63 -1.72 6.95 4.09
N TYR A 64 -2.72 7.69 4.58
CA TYR A 64 -2.47 8.82 5.48
C TYR A 64 -1.66 8.41 6.72
N SER A 65 -2.06 7.32 7.40
CA SER A 65 -1.35 6.83 8.57
C SER A 65 0.03 6.28 8.21
N ASN A 66 0.15 5.56 7.10
CA ASN A 66 1.42 5.01 6.65
C ASN A 66 2.42 6.13 6.28
N LEU A 67 1.96 7.16 5.56
CA LEU A 67 2.78 8.30 5.17
C LEU A 67 3.18 9.14 6.39
N SER A 68 2.31 9.26 7.39
CA SER A 68 2.64 9.90 8.67
C SER A 68 3.75 9.15 9.42
N GLN A 69 3.68 7.81 9.48
CA GLN A 69 4.75 7.00 10.06
C GLN A 69 6.06 7.12 9.26
N GLN A 70 6.00 7.14 7.92
CA GLN A 70 7.18 7.36 7.08
C GLN A 70 7.80 8.75 7.29
N ALA A 71 6.98 9.80 7.36
CA ALA A 71 7.44 11.14 7.66
C ALA A 71 8.16 11.20 9.01
N LYS A 72 7.61 10.56 10.06
CA LYS A 72 8.27 10.43 11.37
C LYS A 72 9.63 9.74 11.25
N SER A 73 9.73 8.64 10.51
CA SER A 73 10.99 7.91 10.27
C SER A 73 12.05 8.73 9.54
N LEU A 74 11.65 9.70 8.72
CA LEU A 74 12.53 10.63 8.01
C LEU A 74 12.82 11.92 8.80
N GLY A 75 12.36 12.03 10.04
CA GLY A 75 12.52 13.24 10.86
C GLY A 75 11.58 14.40 10.50
N LEU A 76 10.56 14.14 9.67
CA LEU A 76 9.56 15.11 9.21
C LEU A 76 8.26 15.06 10.02
N GLY A 77 8.25 14.39 11.18
CA GLY A 77 7.04 14.22 12.00
C GLY A 77 6.37 15.54 12.38
N GLU A 78 7.16 16.53 12.82
CA GLU A 78 6.67 17.88 13.17
C GLU A 78 6.30 18.72 11.95
N ARG A 79 6.73 18.32 10.74
CA ARG A 79 6.45 18.99 9.45
C ARG A 79 5.37 18.25 8.65
N PHE A 80 4.58 17.40 9.29
CA PHE A 80 3.62 16.57 8.55
C PHE A 80 2.53 17.40 7.84
N ASP A 81 2.21 18.59 8.36
CA ASP A 81 1.32 19.53 7.68
C ASP A 81 1.88 20.00 6.32
N GLU A 82 3.20 20.23 6.23
CA GLU A 82 3.86 20.54 4.96
C GLU A 82 3.82 19.35 4.00
N VAL A 83 3.96 18.11 4.52
CA VAL A 83 3.85 16.88 3.71
C VAL A 83 2.45 16.73 3.11
N LYS A 84 1.39 17.04 3.87
CA LYS A 84 0.00 17.00 3.37
C LYS A 84 -0.23 18.00 2.25
N GLU A 85 0.24 19.24 2.41
CA GLU A 85 0.12 20.26 1.37
C GLU A 85 0.99 19.91 0.16
N MET A 86 2.20 19.41 0.37
CA MET A 86 3.07 18.96 -0.72
C MET A 86 2.45 17.79 -1.49
N TYR A 87 1.79 16.86 -0.82
CA TYR A 87 1.08 15.75 -1.47
C TYR A 87 0.01 16.26 -2.45
N ARG A 88 -0.76 17.28 -2.04
CA ARG A 88 -1.72 17.95 -2.91
C ARG A 88 -1.04 18.65 -4.09
N ARG A 89 0.05 19.38 -3.85
CA ARG A 89 0.82 20.07 -4.90
C ARG A 89 1.41 19.11 -5.92
N VAL A 90 2.02 18.01 -5.45
CA VAL A 90 2.56 16.93 -6.30
C VAL A 90 1.47 16.32 -7.18
N ASN A 91 0.24 16.14 -6.66
CA ASN A 91 -0.86 15.66 -7.48
C ASN A 91 -1.09 16.54 -8.71
N PHE A 92 -1.11 17.87 -8.55
CA PHE A 92 -1.25 18.80 -9.67
C PHE A 92 0.01 18.86 -10.55
N LEU A 93 1.20 18.80 -9.95
CA LEU A 93 2.47 18.72 -10.68
C LEU A 93 2.51 17.51 -11.63
N PHE A 94 1.90 16.40 -11.23
CA PHE A 94 1.81 15.17 -12.02
C PHE A 94 0.59 15.12 -12.97
N GLY A 95 -0.18 16.20 -13.07
CA GLY A 95 -1.31 16.29 -14.00
C GLY A 95 -2.64 15.79 -13.44
N ASP A 96 -2.85 15.90 -12.12
CA ASP A 96 -4.08 15.55 -11.41
C ASP A 96 -4.46 14.06 -11.52
N LEU A 97 -3.71 13.23 -10.79
CA LEU A 97 -3.80 11.78 -10.90
C LEU A 97 -4.94 11.20 -10.06
N VAL A 98 -5.48 10.08 -10.55
CA VAL A 98 -6.18 9.12 -9.68
C VAL A 98 -5.15 8.47 -8.76
N LYS A 99 -5.35 8.62 -7.44
CA LYS A 99 -4.43 8.16 -6.40
C LYS A 99 -4.97 6.91 -5.72
N VAL A 100 -4.43 5.76 -6.09
CA VAL A 100 -4.66 4.44 -5.48
C VAL A 100 -3.36 3.64 -5.52
N THR A 101 -3.24 2.48 -4.89
CA THR A 101 -2.03 1.66 -5.07
C THR A 101 -1.90 1.26 -6.54
N PRO A 102 -0.74 1.48 -7.22
CA PRO A 102 0.51 2.03 -6.70
C PRO A 102 0.73 3.55 -6.89
N SER A 103 -0.07 4.27 -7.70
CA SER A 103 0.12 5.71 -7.99
C SER A 103 0.14 6.61 -6.76
N SER A 104 -0.67 6.31 -5.76
CA SER A 104 -0.70 7.02 -4.49
C SER A 104 0.66 6.97 -3.77
N LYS A 105 1.37 5.83 -3.81
CA LYS A 105 2.72 5.70 -3.26
C LYS A 105 3.68 6.65 -3.96
N VAL A 106 3.60 6.75 -5.29
CA VAL A 106 4.45 7.64 -6.09
C VAL A 106 4.29 9.10 -5.65
N VAL A 107 3.05 9.56 -5.47
CA VAL A 107 2.76 10.92 -4.98
C VAL A 107 3.29 11.11 -3.55
N GLY A 108 3.14 10.09 -2.68
CA GLY A 108 3.64 10.11 -1.31
C GLY A 108 5.16 10.19 -1.22
N ASP A 109 5.87 9.34 -1.95
CA ASP A 109 7.34 9.32 -2.01
C ASP A 109 7.87 10.67 -2.52
N MET A 110 7.24 11.23 -3.55
CA MET A 110 7.62 12.54 -4.08
C MET A 110 7.34 13.68 -3.09
N ALA A 111 6.21 13.64 -2.38
CA ALA A 111 5.89 14.66 -1.39
C ALA A 111 6.89 14.67 -0.23
N LEU A 112 7.23 13.49 0.29
CA LEU A 112 8.28 13.35 1.31
C LEU A 112 9.62 13.85 0.78
N TYR A 113 9.98 13.47 -0.44
CA TYR A 113 11.24 13.88 -1.08
C TYR A 113 11.33 15.40 -1.23
N MET A 114 10.26 16.06 -1.70
CA MET A 114 10.25 17.51 -1.87
C MET A 114 10.33 18.25 -0.53
N VAL A 115 9.61 17.80 0.51
CA VAL A 115 9.71 18.42 1.84
C VAL A 115 11.09 18.18 2.47
N GLN A 116 11.67 16.99 2.29
CA GLN A 116 12.98 16.65 2.84
C GLN A 116 14.11 17.50 2.23
N ASN A 117 13.98 17.86 0.95
CA ASN A 117 14.99 18.61 0.20
C ASN A 117 14.59 20.08 -0.02
N ASP A 118 13.54 20.56 0.66
CA ASP A 118 13.00 21.92 0.58
C ASP A 118 12.76 22.39 -0.88
N LEU A 119 12.15 21.52 -1.69
CA LEU A 119 11.83 21.75 -3.11
C LEU A 119 10.41 22.27 -3.32
N ASP A 120 10.22 22.98 -4.43
CA ASP A 120 8.95 23.42 -5.02
C ASP A 120 8.83 22.96 -6.49
N GLU A 121 7.74 23.32 -7.18
CA GLU A 121 7.47 22.90 -8.56
C GLU A 121 8.47 23.47 -9.59
N ASP A 122 9.09 24.60 -9.29
CA ASP A 122 10.04 25.23 -10.20
C ASP A 122 11.44 24.64 -10.01
N THR A 123 11.91 24.56 -8.76
CA THR A 123 13.22 24.00 -8.39
C THR A 123 13.35 22.53 -8.78
N VAL A 124 12.29 21.73 -8.62
CA VAL A 124 12.30 20.31 -9.01
C VAL A 124 12.53 20.10 -10.51
N ILE A 125 12.08 21.04 -11.35
CA ILE A 125 12.30 21.00 -12.80
C ILE A 125 13.67 21.61 -13.14
N ASN A 126 13.99 22.78 -12.58
CA ASN A 126 15.19 23.52 -12.94
C ASN A 126 16.49 22.85 -12.47
N ASP A 127 16.49 22.27 -11.27
CA ASP A 127 17.64 21.56 -10.70
C ASP A 127 17.53 20.03 -10.84
N GLY A 128 16.47 19.52 -11.49
CA GLY A 128 16.15 18.09 -11.58
C GLY A 128 17.28 17.18 -12.06
N TYR A 129 18.18 17.66 -12.93
CA TYR A 129 19.32 16.87 -13.38
C TYR A 129 20.32 16.52 -12.27
N LYS A 130 20.38 17.32 -11.20
CA LYS A 130 21.25 17.09 -10.03
C LYS A 130 20.54 16.28 -8.93
N LEU A 131 19.23 16.11 -9.04
CA LEU A 131 18.40 15.44 -8.04
C LEU A 131 18.32 13.95 -8.32
N ASP A 132 18.39 13.13 -7.28
CA ASP A 132 18.10 11.70 -7.37
C ASP A 132 16.68 11.44 -6.90
N PHE A 133 15.76 11.37 -7.87
CA PHE A 133 14.34 11.15 -7.63
C PHE A 133 14.07 9.75 -7.05
N PRO A 134 13.02 9.58 -6.25
CA PRO A 134 12.59 8.27 -5.77
C PRO A 134 12.35 7.29 -6.93
N GLU A 135 12.76 6.03 -6.79
CA GLU A 135 12.60 5.02 -7.85
C GLU A 135 11.15 4.84 -8.30
N SER A 136 10.19 4.97 -7.39
CA SER A 136 8.76 4.90 -7.69
C SER A 136 8.31 6.01 -8.66
N VAL A 137 8.90 7.21 -8.53
CA VAL A 137 8.64 8.37 -9.40
C VAL A 137 9.29 8.15 -10.76
N VAL A 138 10.55 7.68 -10.79
CA VAL A 138 11.23 7.35 -12.05
C VAL A 138 10.46 6.27 -12.82
N SER A 139 10.04 5.20 -12.16
CA SER A 139 9.24 4.12 -12.75
C SER A 139 7.87 4.60 -13.25
N PHE A 140 7.19 5.47 -12.49
CA PHE A 140 5.96 6.10 -12.94
C PHE A 140 6.15 6.93 -14.22
N PHE A 141 7.14 7.83 -14.24
CA PHE A 141 7.44 8.65 -15.42
C PHE A 141 8.01 7.87 -16.59
N LYS A 142 8.56 6.67 -16.35
CA LYS A 142 8.92 5.74 -17.41
C LYS A 142 7.69 5.10 -18.06
N GLY A 143 6.55 5.09 -17.38
CA GLY A 143 5.29 4.52 -17.86
C GLY A 143 4.99 3.13 -17.31
N ASP A 144 5.76 2.62 -16.34
CA ASP A 144 5.63 1.24 -15.81
C ASP A 144 4.30 1.00 -15.06
N ILE A 145 3.60 2.06 -14.67
CA ILE A 145 2.28 2.02 -14.00
C ILE A 145 1.14 2.33 -15.00
N GLY A 146 1.48 2.51 -16.28
CA GLY A 146 0.55 2.92 -17.33
C GLY A 146 0.61 4.42 -17.61
N GLN A 147 -0.39 4.90 -18.35
CA GLN A 147 -0.46 6.30 -18.80
C GLN A 147 -1.46 7.10 -17.94
N PRO A 148 -1.07 8.26 -17.39
CA PRO A 148 -2.00 9.13 -16.69
C PRO A 148 -3.00 9.75 -17.68
N VAL A 149 -4.20 10.09 -17.19
CA VAL A 149 -5.32 10.61 -18.00
C VAL A 149 -4.89 11.81 -18.86
N ASN A 150 -4.08 12.69 -18.30
CA ASN A 150 -3.64 13.93 -18.94
C ASN A 150 -2.28 13.81 -19.63
N GLY A 151 -1.69 12.61 -19.67
CA GLY A 151 -0.32 12.39 -20.12
C GLY A 151 0.73 12.97 -19.16
N PHE A 152 2.00 12.78 -19.49
CA PHE A 152 3.11 13.30 -18.68
C PHE A 152 3.52 14.71 -19.10
N ASN A 153 3.86 15.56 -18.14
CA ASN A 153 4.56 16.82 -18.43
C ASN A 153 5.96 16.50 -18.98
N LYS A 154 6.21 16.83 -20.25
CA LYS A 154 7.44 16.46 -20.95
C LYS A 154 8.72 16.97 -20.27
N LYS A 155 8.71 18.22 -19.79
CA LYS A 155 9.90 18.78 -19.12
C LYS A 155 10.22 18.03 -17.83
N LEU A 156 9.19 17.75 -17.04
CA LEU A 156 9.32 17.02 -15.78
C LEU A 156 9.76 15.56 -16.04
N GLN A 157 9.17 14.91 -17.04
CA GLN A 157 9.54 13.57 -17.47
C GLN A 157 11.01 13.51 -17.91
N ASP A 158 11.46 14.47 -18.72
CA ASP A 158 12.83 14.52 -19.23
C ASP A 158 13.87 14.63 -18.09
N VAL A 159 13.62 15.50 -17.10
CA VAL A 159 14.57 15.68 -15.97
C VAL A 159 14.57 14.49 -15.02
N ILE A 160 13.43 13.82 -14.82
CA ILE A 160 13.33 12.62 -13.98
C ILE A 160 14.01 11.43 -14.65
N LEU A 161 13.79 11.24 -15.96
CA LEU A 161 14.30 10.07 -16.69
C LEU A 161 15.77 10.17 -17.07
N LYS A 162 16.35 11.37 -17.12
CA LYS A 162 17.77 11.61 -17.42
C LYS A 162 18.24 10.86 -18.69
N GLY A 163 17.40 10.85 -19.73
CA GLY A 163 17.66 10.20 -21.02
C GLY A 163 17.17 8.76 -21.16
N GLN A 164 16.60 8.14 -20.11
CA GLN A 164 15.90 6.87 -20.23
C GLN A 164 14.67 7.01 -21.12
N GLN A 165 14.40 5.99 -21.95
CA GLN A 165 13.25 6.00 -22.85
C GLN A 165 11.97 5.61 -22.09
N PRO A 166 10.93 6.47 -22.10
CA PRO A 166 9.63 6.09 -21.57
C PRO A 166 8.88 5.15 -22.53
N ILE A 167 7.97 4.36 -21.97
CA ILE A 167 7.01 3.55 -22.71
C ILE A 167 5.64 4.23 -22.74
N THR A 168 4.90 4.03 -23.83
CA THR A 168 3.54 4.56 -24.01
C THR A 168 2.47 3.47 -24.02
N GLU A 169 2.86 2.25 -24.41
CA GLU A 169 1.96 1.10 -24.42
C GLU A 169 1.82 0.47 -23.03
N ARG A 170 0.94 -0.53 -22.92
CA ARG A 170 0.70 -1.24 -21.67
C ARG A 170 1.98 -1.96 -21.22
N PRO A 171 2.51 -1.74 -19.99
CA PRO A 171 3.81 -2.29 -19.56
C PRO A 171 3.95 -3.80 -19.72
N GLY A 172 2.89 -4.55 -19.47
CA GLY A 172 2.90 -6.01 -19.61
C GLY A 172 2.94 -6.51 -21.05
N GLU A 173 3.00 -5.66 -22.07
CA GLU A 173 3.27 -6.06 -23.47
C GLU A 173 4.77 -6.14 -23.76
N TYR A 174 5.60 -5.52 -22.93
CA TYR A 174 7.07 -5.60 -23.02
C TYR A 174 7.67 -6.72 -22.17
N LEU A 175 6.84 -7.41 -21.38
CA LEU A 175 7.29 -8.50 -20.52
C LEU A 175 7.18 -9.84 -21.25
N GLU A 176 8.25 -10.61 -21.21
CA GLU A 176 8.24 -11.98 -21.72
C GLU A 176 7.32 -12.87 -20.87
N PRO A 177 6.63 -13.85 -21.49
CA PRO A 177 5.86 -14.84 -20.75
C PRO A 177 6.73 -15.60 -19.74
N VAL A 178 6.17 -15.86 -18.55
CA VAL A 178 6.84 -16.66 -17.53
C VAL A 178 6.81 -18.14 -17.91
N ASP A 179 7.96 -18.81 -17.80
CA ASP A 179 8.07 -20.27 -17.94
C ASP A 179 7.67 -20.96 -16.63
N PHE A 180 6.39 -21.30 -16.50
CA PHE A 180 5.86 -21.92 -15.29
C PHE A 180 6.40 -23.33 -15.02
N GLU A 181 6.88 -24.05 -16.03
CA GLU A 181 7.46 -25.38 -15.84
C GLU A 181 8.86 -25.27 -15.24
N ALA A 182 9.66 -24.31 -15.71
CA ALA A 182 10.95 -24.00 -15.10
C ALA A 182 10.79 -23.57 -13.62
N ILE A 183 9.77 -22.76 -13.31
CA ILE A 183 9.47 -22.37 -11.92
C ILE A 183 9.05 -23.58 -11.08
N ARG A 184 8.23 -24.49 -11.61
CA ARG A 184 7.84 -25.71 -10.89
C ARG A 184 9.07 -26.53 -10.52
N GLN A 185 10.00 -26.69 -11.44
CA GLN A 185 11.25 -27.42 -11.21
C GLN A 185 12.10 -26.72 -10.15
N GLU A 186 12.29 -25.39 -10.23
CA GLU A 186 12.99 -24.61 -9.20
C GLU A 186 12.37 -24.81 -7.82
N LEU A 187 11.04 -24.73 -7.71
CA LEU A 187 10.36 -24.90 -6.43
C LEU A 187 10.47 -26.34 -5.90
N SER A 188 10.43 -27.35 -6.77
CA SER A 188 10.55 -28.76 -6.38
C SER A 188 11.92 -29.08 -5.77
N ASP A 189 12.96 -28.32 -6.12
CA ASP A 189 14.28 -28.42 -5.52
C ASP A 189 14.37 -27.73 -4.14
N ILE A 190 13.48 -26.75 -3.88
CA ILE A 190 13.51 -25.91 -2.68
C ILE A 190 12.58 -26.44 -1.58
N GLN A 191 11.43 -27.02 -1.93
CA GLN A 191 10.45 -27.51 -0.95
C GLN A 191 10.27 -29.03 -1.03
N GLN A 192 10.05 -29.67 0.13
CA GLN A 192 9.84 -31.13 0.20
C GLN A 192 8.41 -31.55 -0.16
N ASP A 193 7.44 -30.63 -0.01
CA ASP A 193 6.04 -30.86 -0.33
C ASP A 193 5.81 -30.79 -1.85
N GLU A 194 4.73 -31.42 -2.33
CA GLU A 194 4.30 -31.29 -3.72
C GLU A 194 4.08 -29.81 -4.09
N VAL A 195 4.68 -29.36 -5.20
CA VAL A 195 4.52 -28.00 -5.71
C VAL A 195 3.16 -27.84 -6.39
N THR A 196 2.32 -26.98 -5.84
CA THR A 196 1.00 -26.66 -6.37
C THR A 196 1.05 -25.47 -7.34
N GLU A 197 -0.02 -25.27 -8.13
CA GLU A 197 -0.17 -24.04 -8.94
C GLU A 197 -0.14 -22.76 -8.09
N GLN A 198 -0.66 -22.84 -6.85
CA GLN A 198 -0.70 -21.72 -5.93
C GLN A 198 0.71 -21.32 -5.49
N ASP A 199 1.60 -22.29 -5.28
CA ASP A 199 3.00 -22.05 -4.95
C ASP A 199 3.72 -21.36 -6.09
N ILE A 200 3.50 -21.82 -7.32
CA ILE A 200 4.09 -21.27 -8.54
C ILE A 200 3.68 -19.80 -8.70
N ILE A 201 2.38 -19.48 -8.65
CA ILE A 201 1.95 -18.07 -8.79
C ILE A 201 2.40 -17.22 -7.60
N SER A 202 2.44 -17.77 -6.38
CA SER A 202 2.89 -17.04 -5.19
C SER A 202 4.37 -16.70 -5.30
N TYR A 203 5.17 -17.62 -5.80
CA TYR A 203 6.58 -17.40 -6.08
C TYR A 203 6.79 -16.37 -7.17
N VAL A 204 6.07 -16.47 -8.30
CA VAL A 204 6.18 -15.49 -9.39
C VAL A 204 5.77 -14.08 -8.94
N LEU A 205 4.72 -13.96 -8.13
CA LEU A 205 4.26 -12.68 -7.61
C LEU A 205 5.23 -12.09 -6.56
N TYR A 206 5.80 -12.92 -5.69
CA TYR A 206 6.66 -12.46 -4.60
C TYR A 206 7.85 -13.41 -4.32
N PRO A 207 8.87 -13.48 -5.20
CA PRO A 207 9.89 -14.53 -5.14
C PRO A 207 10.64 -14.58 -3.80
N LYS A 208 11.07 -13.40 -3.33
CA LYS A 208 11.81 -13.28 -2.07
C LYS A 208 10.94 -13.60 -0.85
N VAL A 209 9.71 -13.08 -0.81
CA VAL A 209 8.79 -13.26 0.32
C VAL A 209 8.36 -14.72 0.41
N TYR A 210 8.07 -15.37 -0.72
CA TYR A 210 7.71 -16.77 -0.77
C TYR A 210 8.84 -17.67 -0.24
N LYS A 211 10.10 -17.47 -0.69
CA LYS A 211 11.24 -18.24 -0.17
C LYS A 211 11.40 -18.07 1.34
N GLN A 212 11.23 -16.85 1.86
CA GLN A 212 11.28 -16.59 3.31
C GLN A 212 10.12 -17.25 4.07
N TYR A 213 8.92 -17.27 3.49
CA TYR A 213 7.77 -17.97 4.05
C TYR A 213 8.01 -19.48 4.14
N ILE A 214 8.54 -20.11 3.07
CA ILE A 214 8.89 -21.54 3.08
C ILE A 214 9.93 -21.85 4.15
N GLN A 215 11.00 -21.06 4.25
CA GLN A 215 12.00 -21.22 5.32
C GLN A 215 11.38 -21.14 6.72
N THR A 216 10.43 -20.22 6.91
CA THR A 216 9.71 -20.07 8.19
C THR A 216 8.80 -21.26 8.46
N LYS A 217 8.09 -21.76 7.45
CA LYS A 217 7.23 -22.95 7.51
C LYS A 217 8.05 -24.20 7.84
N GLU A 218 9.24 -24.36 7.26
CA GLU A 218 10.14 -25.47 7.56
C GLU A 218 10.66 -25.42 9.00
N GLN A 219 10.96 -24.21 9.50
CA GLN A 219 11.49 -24.03 10.84
C GLN A 219 10.44 -24.22 11.94
N PHE A 220 9.21 -23.71 11.73
CA PHE A 220 8.19 -23.60 12.79
C PHE A 220 6.91 -24.39 12.50
N GLY A 221 6.80 -25.01 11.33
CA GLY A 221 5.56 -25.67 10.89
C GLY A 221 4.46 -24.66 10.54
N ASN A 222 3.21 -25.12 10.62
CA ASN A 222 2.05 -24.28 10.32
C ASN A 222 1.65 -23.41 11.53
N VAL A 223 2.31 -22.26 11.68
CA VAL A 223 2.04 -21.30 12.76
C VAL A 223 0.69 -20.60 12.67
N SER A 224 -0.03 -20.72 11.54
CA SER A 224 -1.39 -20.14 11.42
C SER A 224 -2.45 -20.83 12.28
N LEU A 225 -2.13 -22.01 12.83
CA LEU A 225 -2.99 -22.75 13.74
C LEU A 225 -2.91 -22.25 15.19
N LEU A 226 -1.92 -21.41 15.51
CA LEU A 226 -1.82 -20.78 16.82
C LEU A 226 -2.91 -19.71 16.96
N ASP A 227 -3.46 -19.56 18.16
CA ASP A 227 -4.26 -18.38 18.49
C ASP A 227 -3.39 -17.12 18.46
N THR A 228 -4.01 -15.97 18.17
CA THR A 228 -3.29 -14.71 17.98
C THR A 228 -2.44 -14.30 19.20
N PRO A 229 -2.93 -14.36 20.46
CA PRO A 229 -2.10 -14.11 21.64
C PRO A 229 -0.83 -14.97 21.68
N THR A 230 -0.95 -16.29 21.49
CA THR A 230 0.21 -17.19 21.47
C THR A 230 1.16 -16.85 20.33
N PHE A 231 0.63 -16.55 19.13
CA PHE A 231 1.43 -16.17 17.97
C PHE A 231 2.27 -14.90 18.20
N LEU A 232 1.72 -13.88 18.87
CA LEU A 232 2.39 -12.60 19.09
C LEU A 232 3.26 -12.56 20.34
N PHE A 233 2.88 -13.28 21.41
CA PHE A 233 3.47 -13.11 22.75
C PHE A 233 4.04 -14.41 23.36
N GLY A 234 3.81 -15.56 22.74
CA GLY A 234 4.15 -16.86 23.33
C GLY A 234 3.27 -17.20 24.54
N MET A 235 3.82 -17.96 25.49
CA MET A 235 3.10 -18.43 26.69
C MET A 235 3.70 -17.87 27.97
N ARG A 236 2.85 -17.65 28.98
CA ARG A 236 3.25 -17.32 30.35
C ARG A 236 3.65 -18.59 31.11
N ASN A 237 4.38 -18.41 32.20
CA ASN A 237 4.73 -19.52 33.09
C ASN A 237 3.47 -20.18 33.67
N GLY A 238 3.26 -21.46 33.35
CA GLY A 238 2.13 -22.27 33.83
C GLY A 238 0.84 -22.16 33.00
N GLU A 239 0.87 -21.49 31.85
CA GLU A 239 -0.23 -21.45 30.89
C GLU A 239 -0.36 -22.80 30.14
N THR A 240 -1.57 -23.16 29.71
CA THR A 240 -1.88 -24.40 28.97
C THR A 240 -2.85 -24.11 27.85
#